data_AF-A0A1C5UNT3-F1
#
_entry.id   AF-A0A1C5UNT3-F1
#
_cell.length_a   1.000
_cell.length_b   1.000
_cell.length_c   1.000
_cell.angle_alpha   90.00
_cell.angle_beta   90.00
_cell.angle_gamma   90.00
#
_symmetry.space_group_name_H-M   'P 1'
#
loop_
_entity.id
_entity.type
_entity.pdbx_description
1 polymer ?
#
loop_
_entity_poly.entity_id
_entity_poly.type
_entity_poly.pdbx_seq_one_letter_code
_entity_poly.pdbx_strand_id
1 'polypeptide(L)'
;MKISIMKTMQKIPSGLLIVPLLISAVFNTLFPDFWKTLGGPSEGLFKSGTYCVIGLMLFSSGATVSFKKLGYILKYGATYAIFKLFIIFGAGTLFLHLFGVDGFWGISAFAFIPAICYMNPGLFMTLAQQYGEPEDIGMMLLPQLFCMSVWSILVFNLSSGADVNWMSAVNVLIPFFLGMLLGNLDPDFIKFIKPASTICLMLMGFVFGAAINLKTAFHAGLRGIVLSIIVLLINLLFMYLLADKVILKRPGWFGAGLCATTGVACVDPSLMAAGNEAYAAYIPEAVSLLALTFLITTLICAVMCRVISNKSKKEAEQAS
;
A
#
# COMPACT_ATOMS: atom_id res chain seq x y z
N MET A 1 26.11 -8.83 25.59
CA MET A 1 26.03 -7.56 24.84
C MET A 1 24.59 -7.34 24.41
N LYS A 2 23.90 -6.28 24.88
CA LYS A 2 22.51 -5.99 24.48
C LYS A 2 22.51 -5.24 23.15
N ILE A 3 22.11 -5.90 22.06
CA ILE A 3 22.00 -5.26 20.73
C ILE A 3 20.73 -4.40 20.71
N SER A 4 20.85 -3.10 20.42
CA SER A 4 19.72 -2.16 20.41
C SER A 4 18.94 -2.22 19.09
N ILE A 5 18.32 -3.38 18.80
CA ILE A 5 17.62 -3.65 17.53
C ILE A 5 16.56 -2.57 17.24
N MET A 6 15.70 -2.27 18.22
CA MET A 6 14.62 -1.28 18.08
C MET A 6 15.16 0.13 17.73
N LYS A 7 16.20 0.59 18.44
CA LYS A 7 16.80 1.90 18.18
C LYS A 7 17.44 1.97 16.80
N THR A 8 18.03 0.86 16.33
CA THR A 8 18.62 0.78 14.98
C THR A 8 17.54 0.89 13.91
N MET A 9 16.44 0.15 14.05
CA MET A 9 15.32 0.22 13.10
C MET A 9 14.70 1.61 13.04
N GLN A 10 14.53 2.28 14.19
CA GLN A 10 13.94 3.62 14.27
C GLN A 10 14.79 4.74 13.63
N LYS A 11 16.08 4.50 13.32
CA LYS A 11 16.91 5.48 12.57
C LYS A 11 16.51 5.59 11.10
N ILE A 12 15.94 4.51 10.56
CA ILE A 12 15.50 4.42 9.17
C ILE A 12 14.05 4.92 9.10
N PRO A 13 13.70 5.82 8.15
CA PRO A 13 12.30 6.22 7.94
C PRO A 13 11.45 4.99 7.69
N SER A 14 10.31 4.85 8.38
CA SER A 14 9.49 3.63 8.33
C SER A 14 10.25 2.32 8.62
N GLY A 15 11.37 2.36 9.35
CA GLY A 15 12.26 1.22 9.54
C GLY A 15 11.65 0.05 10.32
N LEU A 16 10.59 0.29 11.11
CA LEU A 16 9.80 -0.78 11.73
C LEU A 16 9.12 -1.69 10.70
N LEU A 17 8.80 -1.17 9.52
CA LEU A 17 8.24 -1.93 8.40
C LEU A 17 9.33 -2.36 7.41
N ILE A 18 10.19 -1.43 7.00
CA ILE A 18 11.14 -1.64 5.90
C ILE A 18 12.22 -2.66 6.27
N VAL A 19 12.75 -2.61 7.50
CA VAL A 19 13.82 -3.52 7.91
C VAL A 19 13.35 -4.97 7.93
N PRO A 20 12.22 -5.34 8.58
CA PRO A 20 11.72 -6.71 8.55
C PRO A 20 11.33 -7.16 7.14
N LEU A 21 10.80 -6.25 6.32
CA LEU A 21 10.46 -6.52 4.92
C LEU A 21 11.68 -6.92 4.11
N LEU A 22 12.77 -6.15 4.17
CA LEU A 22 13.98 -6.48 3.42
C LEU A 22 14.62 -7.78 3.93
N ILE A 23 14.67 -7.98 5.24
CA ILE A 23 15.18 -9.23 5.83
C ILE A 23 14.37 -10.43 5.35
N SER A 24 13.04 -10.33 5.41
CA SER A 24 12.14 -11.40 4.98
C SER A 24 12.19 -11.63 3.47
N ALA A 25 12.34 -10.59 2.65
CA ALA A 25 12.51 -10.70 1.21
C ALA A 25 13.82 -11.42 0.83
N VAL A 26 14.92 -11.08 1.50
CA VAL A 26 16.20 -11.79 1.33
C VAL A 26 16.03 -13.25 1.73
N PHE A 27 15.44 -13.52 2.90
CA PHE A 27 15.23 -14.87 3.38
C PHE A 27 14.35 -15.70 2.43
N ASN A 28 13.22 -15.15 1.98
CA ASN A 28 12.31 -15.80 1.03
C ASN A 28 12.94 -16.01 -0.36
N THR A 29 13.90 -15.17 -0.75
CA THR A 29 14.65 -15.35 -2.00
C THR A 29 15.65 -16.52 -1.92
N LEU A 30 16.23 -16.73 -0.74
CA LEU A 30 17.18 -17.82 -0.49
C LEU A 30 16.48 -19.14 -0.17
N PHE A 31 15.36 -19.08 0.56
CA PHE A 31 14.62 -20.23 1.09
C PHE A 31 13.10 -20.05 0.89
N PRO A 32 12.59 -20.06 -0.36
CA PRO A 32 11.21 -19.68 -0.67
C PRO A 32 10.14 -20.56 0.00
N ASP A 33 10.43 -21.84 0.20
CA ASP A 33 9.47 -22.79 0.77
C ASP A 33 9.68 -23.04 2.26
N PHE A 34 10.71 -22.47 2.89
CA PHE A 34 11.05 -22.75 4.29
C PHE A 34 9.86 -22.62 5.25
N TRP A 35 9.15 -21.49 5.19
CA TRP A 35 7.99 -21.26 6.05
C TRP A 35 6.83 -22.21 5.75
N LYS A 36 6.60 -22.53 4.47
CA LYS A 36 5.55 -23.49 4.05
C LYS A 36 5.87 -24.90 4.52
N THR A 37 7.14 -25.30 4.44
CA THR A 37 7.60 -26.62 4.88
C THR A 37 7.47 -26.78 6.40
N LEU A 38 7.72 -25.72 7.18
CA LEU A 38 7.47 -25.73 8.62
C LEU A 38 5.98 -25.76 8.96
N GLY A 39 5.17 -25.02 8.20
CA GLY A 39 3.73 -24.89 8.43
C GLY A 39 3.38 -24.20 9.77
N GLY A 40 2.12 -24.35 10.16
CA GLY A 40 1.64 -23.96 11.49
C GLY A 40 1.81 -22.47 11.82
N PRO A 41 2.04 -22.12 13.10
CA PRO A 41 2.16 -20.72 13.54
C PRO A 41 3.31 -19.95 12.87
N SER A 42 4.40 -20.62 12.51
CA SER A 42 5.55 -19.99 11.84
C SER A 42 5.19 -19.52 10.44
N GLU A 43 4.52 -20.38 9.66
CA GLU A 43 4.00 -19.99 8.34
C GLU A 43 2.96 -18.88 8.48
N GLY A 44 2.03 -19.03 9.43
CA GLY A 44 0.99 -18.04 9.71
C GLY A 44 1.57 -16.67 10.04
N LEU A 45 2.59 -16.61 10.89
CA LEU A 45 3.16 -15.34 11.34
C LEU A 45 4.07 -14.68 10.30
N PHE A 46 4.86 -15.47 9.56
CA PHE A 46 5.93 -14.93 8.70
C PHE A 46 5.63 -14.97 7.21
N LYS A 47 4.56 -15.66 6.75
CA LYS A 47 4.28 -15.82 5.31
C LYS A 47 2.81 -15.65 4.92
N SER A 48 1.87 -16.31 5.61
CA SER A 48 0.46 -16.37 5.18
C SER A 48 -0.48 -15.44 5.96
N GLY A 49 -0.01 -14.78 7.01
CA GLY A 49 -0.82 -13.96 7.92
C GLY A 49 -1.24 -12.57 7.42
N THR A 50 -1.08 -12.26 6.12
CA THR A 50 -1.25 -10.90 5.58
C THR A 50 -2.58 -10.27 6.00
N TYR A 51 -3.69 -10.96 5.75
CA TYR A 51 -5.02 -10.44 6.04
C TYR A 51 -5.32 -10.37 7.54
N CYS A 52 -4.78 -11.29 8.33
CA CYS A 52 -4.92 -11.25 9.78
C CYS A 52 -4.23 -10.01 10.37
N VAL A 53 -2.97 -9.76 9.98
CA VAL A 53 -2.21 -8.61 10.45
C VAL A 53 -2.85 -7.30 9.97
N ILE A 54 -3.29 -7.22 8.71
CA ILE A 54 -4.03 -6.05 8.19
C ILE A 54 -5.32 -5.82 8.99
N GLY A 55 -6.11 -6.88 9.24
CA GLY A 55 -7.36 -6.80 10.00
C GLY A 55 -7.14 -6.30 11.43
N LEU A 56 -6.17 -6.88 12.15
CA LEU A 56 -5.77 -6.43 13.49
C LEU A 56 -5.31 -4.97 13.49
N MET A 57 -4.59 -4.57 12.44
CA MET A 57 -4.11 -3.21 12.32
C MET A 57 -5.24 -2.21 12.04
N LEU A 58 -6.18 -2.56 11.16
CA LEU A 58 -7.39 -1.76 10.89
C LEU A 58 -8.26 -1.64 12.14
N PHE A 59 -8.46 -2.74 12.86
CA PHE A 59 -9.23 -2.77 14.11
C PHE A 59 -8.60 -1.91 15.20
N SER A 60 -7.30 -2.12 15.49
CA SER A 60 -6.59 -1.31 16.48
C SER A 60 -6.53 0.16 16.13
N SER A 61 -6.35 0.48 14.84
CA SER A 61 -6.38 1.87 14.36
C SER A 61 -7.78 2.48 14.53
N GLY A 62 -8.83 1.76 14.11
CA GLY A 62 -10.21 2.21 14.23
C GLY A 62 -10.58 2.54 15.67
N ALA A 63 -10.14 1.71 16.63
CA ALA A 63 -10.36 1.95 18.05
C ALA A 63 -9.77 3.27 18.58
N THR A 64 -8.77 3.85 17.90
CA THR A 64 -8.22 5.15 18.29
C THR A 64 -8.96 6.35 17.68
N VAL A 65 -9.96 6.12 16.83
CA VAL A 65 -10.65 7.17 16.09
C VAL A 65 -12.01 7.50 16.72
N SER A 66 -12.29 8.77 16.96
CA SER A 66 -13.59 9.21 17.49
C SER A 66 -14.69 9.29 16.43
N PHE A 67 -15.91 8.88 16.77
CA PHE A 67 -17.09 9.05 15.90
C PHE A 67 -17.33 10.51 15.49
N LYS A 68 -16.98 11.47 16.35
CA LYS A 68 -17.12 12.91 16.07
C LYS A 68 -16.30 13.36 14.86
N LYS A 69 -15.27 12.59 14.49
CA LYS A 69 -14.37 12.87 13.36
C LYS A 69 -14.75 12.14 12.09
N LEU A 70 -15.81 11.32 12.10
CA LEU A 70 -16.19 10.51 10.93
C LEU A 70 -16.50 11.38 9.70
N GLY A 71 -17.24 12.48 9.86
CA GLY A 71 -17.52 13.40 8.74
C GLY A 71 -16.26 14.03 8.13
N TYR A 72 -15.28 14.36 8.98
CA TYR A 72 -13.96 14.84 8.55
C TYR A 72 -13.20 13.75 7.79
N ILE A 73 -13.15 12.54 8.33
CA ILE A 73 -12.50 11.38 7.70
C ILE A 73 -13.11 11.08 6.33
N LEU A 74 -14.44 11.05 6.22
CA LEU A 74 -15.13 10.78 4.98
C LEU A 74 -14.90 11.87 3.94
N LYS A 75 -14.98 13.15 4.32
CA LYS A 75 -14.77 14.27 3.39
C LYS A 75 -13.36 14.27 2.78
N TYR A 76 -12.33 14.12 3.63
CA TYR A 76 -10.95 14.15 3.18
C TYR A 76 -10.56 12.85 2.47
N GLY A 77 -10.96 11.70 3.02
CA GLY A 77 -10.78 10.39 2.38
C GLY A 77 -11.43 10.31 1.00
N ALA A 78 -12.63 10.87 0.83
CA ALA A 78 -13.34 10.91 -0.45
C ALA A 78 -12.56 11.69 -1.51
N THR A 79 -11.86 12.76 -1.12
CA THR A 79 -11.02 13.53 -2.05
C THR A 79 -9.91 12.64 -2.60
N TYR A 80 -9.17 11.93 -1.75
CA TYR A 80 -8.13 10.99 -2.22
C TYR A 80 -8.70 9.84 -3.04
N ALA A 81 -9.85 9.30 -2.65
CA ALA A 81 -10.55 8.27 -3.41
C ALA A 81 -10.90 8.72 -4.84
N ILE A 82 -11.42 9.94 -4.99
CA ILE A 82 -11.75 10.51 -6.30
C ILE A 82 -10.49 10.61 -7.17
N PHE A 83 -9.39 11.15 -6.64
CA PHE A 83 -8.13 11.21 -7.38
C PHE A 83 -7.58 9.83 -7.72
N LYS A 84 -7.72 8.85 -6.81
CA LYS A 84 -7.32 7.47 -7.07
C LYS A 84 -8.12 6.85 -8.21
N LEU A 85 -9.43 7.07 -8.24
CA LEU A 85 -10.28 6.68 -9.37
C LEU A 85 -9.85 7.35 -10.67
N PHE A 86 -9.55 8.65 -10.65
CA PHE A 86 -9.03 9.36 -11.83
C PHE A 86 -7.71 8.78 -12.32
N ILE A 87 -6.81 8.38 -11.43
CA ILE A 87 -5.56 7.70 -11.82
C ILE A 87 -5.88 6.35 -12.48
N ILE A 88 -6.67 5.51 -11.80
CA ILE A 88 -6.99 4.15 -12.25
C ILE A 88 -7.65 4.17 -13.63
N PHE A 89 -8.78 4.89 -13.74
CA PHE A 89 -9.54 4.96 -14.97
C PHE A 89 -8.86 5.87 -15.99
N GLY A 90 -8.44 7.07 -15.63
CA GLY A 90 -7.85 8.02 -16.56
C GLY A 90 -6.52 7.54 -17.12
N ALA A 91 -5.53 7.26 -16.26
CA ALA A 91 -4.22 6.83 -16.74
C ALA A 91 -4.23 5.40 -17.31
N GLY A 92 -5.02 4.49 -16.71
CA GLY A 92 -5.15 3.12 -17.20
C GLY A 92 -5.80 3.03 -18.58
N THR A 93 -6.92 3.74 -18.80
CA THR A 93 -7.56 3.77 -20.14
C THR A 93 -6.72 4.51 -21.16
N LEU A 94 -6.06 5.60 -20.78
CA LEU A 94 -5.14 6.31 -21.66
C LEU A 94 -3.98 5.42 -22.10
N PHE A 95 -3.41 4.65 -21.17
CA PHE A 95 -2.35 3.69 -21.50
C PHE A 95 -2.82 2.66 -22.52
N LEU A 96 -4.00 2.05 -22.31
CA LEU A 96 -4.57 1.08 -23.24
C LEU A 96 -4.85 1.70 -24.61
N HIS A 97 -5.35 2.94 -24.65
CA HIS A 97 -5.63 3.63 -25.90
C HIS A 97 -4.36 3.95 -26.71
N LEU A 98 -3.27 4.34 -26.03
CA LEU A 98 -2.02 4.73 -26.68
C LEU A 98 -1.12 3.54 -27.04
N PHE A 99 -1.11 2.49 -26.22
CA PHE A 99 -0.12 1.40 -26.31
C PHE A 99 -0.73 -0.01 -26.41
N GLY A 100 -2.05 -0.16 -26.24
CA GLY A 100 -2.70 -1.46 -26.26
C GLY A 100 -2.30 -2.36 -25.08
N VAL A 101 -2.57 -3.67 -25.23
CA VAL A 101 -2.29 -4.70 -24.22
C VAL A 101 -0.79 -4.96 -24.10
N ASP A 102 -0.08 -5.04 -25.24
CA ASP A 102 1.38 -5.21 -25.32
C ASP A 102 2.13 -4.09 -24.60
N GLY A 103 1.53 -2.89 -24.57
CA GLY A 103 2.07 -1.73 -23.90
C GLY A 103 3.30 -1.16 -24.62
N PHE A 104 4.25 -0.63 -23.87
CA PHE A 104 5.44 -0.01 -24.45
C PHE A 104 6.70 -0.52 -23.74
N TRP A 105 7.76 -0.77 -24.52
CA TRP A 105 9.10 -1.06 -24.00
C TRP A 105 9.17 -2.25 -23.01
N GLY A 106 8.29 -3.24 -23.19
CA GLY A 106 8.18 -4.41 -22.32
C GLY A 106 7.36 -4.19 -21.05
N ILE A 107 6.74 -3.02 -20.89
CA ILE A 107 5.76 -2.74 -19.83
C ILE A 107 4.38 -2.91 -20.45
N SER A 108 3.74 -4.05 -20.20
CA SER A 108 2.39 -4.35 -20.70
C SER A 108 1.30 -3.74 -19.81
N ALA A 109 0.04 -3.79 -20.29
CA ALA A 109 -1.12 -3.38 -19.49
C ALA A 109 -1.23 -4.17 -18.17
N PHE A 110 -0.80 -5.44 -18.17
CA PHE A 110 -0.74 -6.31 -16.98
C PHE A 110 0.26 -5.83 -15.93
N ALA A 111 1.28 -5.05 -16.31
CA ALA A 111 2.20 -4.45 -15.36
C ALA A 111 1.73 -3.05 -14.95
N PHE A 112 1.35 -2.23 -15.94
CA PHE A 112 1.06 -0.81 -15.72
C PHE A 112 -0.20 -0.59 -14.87
N ILE A 113 -1.33 -1.22 -15.24
CA ILE A 113 -2.62 -0.97 -14.58
C ILE A 113 -2.59 -1.39 -13.11
N PRO A 114 -2.10 -2.59 -12.73
CA PRO A 114 -1.95 -2.94 -11.31
C PRO A 114 -1.00 -2.00 -10.56
N ALA A 115 0.09 -1.56 -11.20
CA ALA A 115 1.07 -0.70 -10.55
C ALA A 115 0.46 0.64 -10.10
N ILE A 116 -0.40 1.24 -10.93
CA ILE A 116 -1.10 2.49 -10.59
C ILE A 116 -2.37 2.28 -9.76
N CYS A 117 -2.95 1.07 -9.77
CA CYS A 117 -4.18 0.75 -9.05
C CYS A 117 -3.94 0.61 -7.55
N TYR A 118 -2.85 -0.02 -7.16
CA TYR A 118 -2.61 -0.32 -5.76
C TYR A 118 -1.94 0.83 -5.01
N MET A 119 -2.03 0.77 -3.68
CA MET A 119 -1.26 1.59 -2.76
C MET A 119 -0.77 0.73 -1.59
N ASN A 120 0.24 1.19 -0.85
CA ASN A 120 0.85 0.45 0.25
C ASN A 120 0.25 0.83 1.62
N PRO A 121 -0.75 0.09 2.13
CA PRO A 121 -1.38 0.43 3.41
C PRO A 121 -0.39 0.32 4.58
N GLY A 122 0.52 -0.66 4.56
CA GLY A 122 1.50 -0.85 5.63
C GLY A 122 2.47 0.32 5.73
N LEU A 123 2.98 0.80 4.58
CA LEU A 123 3.84 1.98 4.55
C LEU A 123 3.08 3.21 5.02
N PHE A 124 1.90 3.47 4.46
CA PHE A 124 1.12 4.64 4.82
C PHE A 124 0.81 4.67 6.31
N MET A 125 0.35 3.55 6.88
CA MET A 125 0.03 3.49 8.30
C MET A 125 1.26 3.70 9.18
N THR A 126 2.45 3.21 8.77
CA THR A 126 3.72 3.51 9.46
C THR A 126 4.00 5.01 9.46
N LEU A 127 3.80 5.66 8.31
CA LEU A 127 4.02 7.10 8.15
C LEU A 127 3.00 7.90 8.96
N ALA A 128 1.73 7.49 8.97
CA ALA A 128 0.68 8.11 9.76
C ALA A 128 0.95 8.02 11.26
N GLN A 129 1.48 6.89 11.76
CA GLN A 129 1.91 6.79 13.16
C GLN A 129 3.11 7.69 13.49
N GLN A 130 3.98 8.00 12.52
CA GLN A 130 5.18 8.82 12.73
C GLN A 130 4.92 10.32 12.58
N TYR A 131 4.02 10.71 11.68
CA TYR A 131 3.87 12.08 11.20
C TYR A 131 2.44 12.61 11.23
N GLY A 132 1.45 11.75 11.44
CA GLY A 132 0.04 12.09 11.36
C GLY A 132 -0.70 11.98 12.67
N GLU A 133 -1.99 12.20 12.57
CA GLU A 133 -2.96 12.04 13.66
C GLU A 133 -3.76 10.74 13.49
N PRO A 134 -4.40 10.20 14.54
CA PRO A 134 -5.24 9.00 14.44
C PRO A 134 -6.28 9.05 13.31
N GLU A 135 -6.86 10.23 13.06
CA GLU A 135 -7.84 10.45 11.99
C GLU A 135 -7.25 10.25 10.59
N ASP A 136 -5.95 10.47 10.40
CA ASP A 136 -5.29 10.31 9.09
C ASP A 136 -5.27 8.84 8.66
N ILE A 137 -5.21 7.90 9.63
CA ILE A 137 -5.34 6.46 9.34
C ILE A 137 -6.76 6.17 8.82
N GLY A 138 -7.78 6.79 9.41
CA GLY A 138 -9.17 6.64 8.97
C GLY A 138 -9.41 7.19 7.56
N MET A 139 -8.77 8.31 7.18
CA MET A 139 -8.91 8.90 5.84
C MET A 139 -8.44 7.97 4.72
N MET A 140 -7.48 7.08 4.99
CA MET A 140 -6.95 6.13 4.01
C MET A 140 -7.98 5.07 3.60
N LEU A 141 -9.01 4.81 4.41
CA LEU A 141 -9.96 3.71 4.14
C LEU A 141 -10.64 3.86 2.78
N LEU A 142 -11.12 5.06 2.45
CA LEU A 142 -11.83 5.31 1.21
C LEU A 142 -10.97 5.08 -0.04
N PRO A 143 -9.77 5.69 -0.20
CA PRO A 143 -8.90 5.36 -1.34
C PRO A 143 -8.47 3.88 -1.36
N GLN A 144 -8.35 3.22 -0.21
CA GLN A 144 -8.01 1.80 -0.14
C GLN A 144 -9.08 0.89 -0.75
N LEU A 145 -10.37 1.27 -0.70
CA LEU A 145 -11.45 0.53 -1.38
C LEU A 145 -11.25 0.45 -2.89
N PHE A 146 -10.52 1.40 -3.46
CA PHE A 146 -10.21 1.45 -4.90
C PHE A 146 -8.93 0.69 -5.28
N CYS A 147 -8.20 0.18 -4.29
CA CYS A 147 -6.94 -0.55 -4.48
C CYS A 147 -7.17 -2.06 -4.45
N MET A 148 -7.99 -2.56 -5.37
CA MET A 148 -8.39 -3.97 -5.50
C MET A 148 -8.39 -4.40 -6.97
N SER A 149 -8.18 -5.68 -7.22
CA SER A 149 -8.17 -6.29 -8.55
C SER A 149 -9.39 -6.02 -9.40
N VAL A 150 -10.56 -5.84 -8.77
CA VAL A 150 -11.78 -5.52 -9.52
C VAL A 150 -11.60 -4.26 -10.38
N TRP A 151 -10.91 -3.24 -9.88
CA TRP A 151 -10.78 -1.96 -10.56
C TRP A 151 -9.79 -2.03 -11.71
N SER A 152 -8.68 -2.73 -11.55
CA SER A 152 -7.72 -2.97 -12.63
C SER A 152 -8.31 -3.85 -13.73
N ILE A 153 -9.02 -4.93 -13.36
CA ILE A 153 -9.75 -5.79 -14.29
C ILE A 153 -10.80 -4.99 -15.05
N LEU A 154 -11.56 -4.13 -14.35
CA LEU A 154 -12.60 -3.34 -14.99
C LEU A 154 -12.01 -2.34 -15.98
N VAL A 155 -10.90 -1.66 -15.65
CA VAL A 155 -10.20 -0.77 -16.59
C VAL A 155 -9.64 -1.53 -17.79
N PHE A 156 -9.08 -2.71 -17.56
CA PHE A 156 -8.55 -3.57 -18.63
C PHE A 156 -9.66 -4.12 -19.53
N ASN A 157 -10.78 -4.51 -18.94
CA ASN A 157 -11.91 -5.15 -19.58
C ASN A 157 -13.16 -4.26 -19.55
N LEU A 158 -13.08 -2.99 -19.95
CA LEU A 158 -14.22 -2.04 -19.93
C LEU A 158 -15.47 -2.49 -20.75
N SER A 159 -15.54 -3.76 -21.19
CA SER A 159 -16.71 -4.42 -21.76
C SER A 159 -17.00 -5.87 -21.29
N SER A 160 -16.33 -6.45 -20.26
CA SER A 160 -16.53 -7.90 -19.96
C SER A 160 -17.63 -8.24 -18.94
N GLY A 161 -18.13 -7.27 -18.17
CA GLY A 161 -19.19 -7.52 -17.18
C GLY A 161 -18.81 -8.53 -16.09
N ALA A 162 -17.53 -8.63 -15.73
CA ALA A 162 -17.07 -9.57 -14.71
C ALA A 162 -17.80 -9.36 -13.36
N ASP A 163 -18.23 -10.46 -12.74
CA ASP A 163 -18.88 -10.45 -11.43
C ASP A 163 -17.96 -9.81 -10.38
N VAL A 164 -18.33 -8.59 -9.97
CA VAL A 164 -17.60 -7.86 -8.94
C VAL A 164 -17.96 -8.47 -7.58
N ASN A 165 -16.97 -9.08 -6.93
CA ASN A 165 -17.12 -9.46 -5.52
C ASN A 165 -17.06 -8.20 -4.63
N TRP A 166 -18.19 -7.51 -4.53
CA TRP A 166 -18.36 -6.33 -3.68
C TRP A 166 -18.07 -6.63 -2.20
N MET A 167 -18.13 -7.89 -1.78
CA MET A 167 -17.85 -8.28 -0.40
C MET A 167 -16.39 -8.11 0.00
N SER A 168 -15.45 -8.22 -0.95
CA SER A 168 -14.04 -7.92 -0.69
C SER A 168 -13.82 -6.47 -0.25
N ALA A 169 -14.61 -5.51 -0.78
CA ALA A 169 -14.55 -4.11 -0.39
C ALA A 169 -15.10 -3.89 1.03
N VAL A 170 -16.27 -4.49 1.31
CA VAL A 170 -16.96 -4.38 2.61
C VAL A 170 -16.10 -4.98 3.74
N ASN A 171 -15.40 -6.08 3.48
CA ASN A 171 -14.59 -6.79 4.47
C ASN A 171 -13.45 -5.93 5.06
N VAL A 172 -12.93 -4.95 4.33
CA VAL A 172 -11.89 -4.03 4.83
C VAL A 172 -12.46 -3.02 5.84
N LEU A 173 -13.74 -2.66 5.70
CA LEU A 173 -14.38 -1.65 6.54
C LEU A 173 -14.81 -2.22 7.91
N ILE A 174 -15.23 -3.48 7.94
CA ILE A 174 -15.74 -4.15 9.15
C ILE A 174 -14.77 -4.06 10.35
N PRO A 175 -13.49 -4.50 10.25
CA PRO A 175 -12.59 -4.47 11.40
C PRO A 175 -12.36 -3.04 11.89
N PHE A 176 -12.24 -2.06 10.99
CA PHE A 176 -12.06 -0.67 11.37
C PHE A 176 -13.25 -0.13 12.16
N PHE A 177 -14.47 -0.31 11.66
CA PHE A 177 -15.66 0.21 12.34
C PHE A 177 -15.97 -0.52 13.64
N LEU A 178 -15.68 -1.82 13.74
CA LEU A 178 -15.77 -2.54 15.02
C LEU A 178 -14.76 -2.02 16.03
N GLY A 179 -13.53 -1.74 15.60
CA GLY A 179 -12.54 -1.07 16.42
C GLY A 179 -13.05 0.29 16.91
N MET A 180 -13.50 1.13 15.98
CA MET A 180 -14.06 2.46 16.26
C MET A 180 -15.20 2.41 17.27
N LEU A 181 -16.12 1.46 17.11
CA LEU A 181 -17.21 1.24 18.06
C LEU A 181 -16.68 0.98 19.47
N LEU A 182 -15.80 -0.01 19.63
CA LEU A 182 -15.28 -0.38 20.95
C LEU A 182 -14.45 0.73 21.59
N GLY A 183 -13.61 1.41 20.81
CA GLY A 183 -12.82 2.53 21.32
C GLY A 183 -13.66 3.71 21.80
N ASN A 184 -14.80 3.99 21.15
CA ASN A 184 -15.70 5.06 21.60
C ASN A 184 -16.59 4.63 22.79
N LEU A 185 -16.79 3.32 22.98
CA LEU A 185 -17.52 2.78 24.15
C LEU A 185 -16.65 2.72 25.40
N ASP A 186 -15.36 2.44 25.25
CA ASP A 186 -14.44 2.23 26.38
C ASP A 186 -13.07 2.92 26.14
N PRO A 187 -12.82 4.07 26.80
CA PRO A 187 -11.52 4.75 26.74
C PRO A 187 -10.34 3.92 27.27
N ASP A 188 -10.56 2.98 28.19
CA ASP A 188 -9.50 2.09 28.69
C ASP A 188 -9.16 0.99 27.68
N PHE A 189 -10.15 0.55 26.89
CA PHE A 189 -9.91 -0.31 25.73
C PHE A 189 -8.95 0.32 24.72
N ILE A 190 -9.04 1.64 24.50
CA ILE A 190 -8.07 2.37 23.65
C ILE A 190 -6.64 2.19 24.19
N LYS A 191 -6.43 2.35 25.51
CA LYS A 191 -5.10 2.21 26.11
C LYS A 191 -4.55 0.79 25.95
N PHE A 192 -5.41 -0.21 26.10
CA PHE A 192 -5.07 -1.62 25.90
C PHE A 192 -4.67 -1.92 24.44
N ILE A 193 -5.44 -1.43 23.46
CA ILE A 193 -5.26 -1.82 22.05
C ILE A 193 -4.20 -0.98 21.31
N LYS A 194 -3.90 0.24 21.77
CA LYS A 194 -2.96 1.16 21.11
C LYS A 194 -1.58 0.57 20.78
N PRO A 195 -0.95 -0.29 21.61
CA PRO A 195 0.32 -0.92 21.27
C PRO A 195 0.23 -1.91 20.10
N ALA A 196 -0.95 -2.47 19.82
CA ALA A 196 -1.13 -3.50 18.79
C ALA A 196 -0.77 -2.99 17.40
N SER A 197 -1.06 -1.72 17.09
CA SER A 197 -0.78 -1.14 15.78
C SER A 197 0.74 -1.11 15.48
N THR A 198 1.58 -0.84 16.48
CA THR A 198 3.05 -0.86 16.32
C THR A 198 3.59 -2.28 16.14
N ILE A 199 3.00 -3.26 16.84
CA ILE A 199 3.37 -4.68 16.70
C ILE A 199 2.98 -5.18 15.30
N CYS A 200 1.77 -4.86 14.85
CA CYS A 200 1.28 -5.22 13.52
C CYS A 200 2.19 -4.68 12.41
N LEU A 201 2.69 -3.44 12.53
CA LEU A 201 3.63 -2.88 11.55
C LEU A 201 4.88 -3.72 11.35
N MET A 202 5.47 -4.21 12.43
CA MET A 202 6.67 -5.05 12.35
C MET A 202 6.35 -6.38 11.67
N LEU A 203 5.22 -6.99 12.04
CA LEU A 203 4.77 -8.26 11.45
C LEU A 203 4.39 -8.11 9.98
N MET A 204 3.76 -7.00 9.59
CA MET A 204 3.48 -6.68 8.19
C MET A 204 4.76 -6.65 7.37
N GLY A 205 5.85 -6.10 7.93
CA GLY A 205 7.15 -6.10 7.28
C GLY A 205 7.57 -7.53 6.91
N PHE A 206 7.57 -8.44 7.88
CA PHE A 206 7.92 -9.84 7.62
C PHE A 206 7.02 -10.50 6.59
N VAL A 207 5.71 -10.39 6.76
CA VAL A 207 4.76 -11.06 5.87
C VAL A 207 4.82 -10.50 4.44
N PHE A 208 4.95 -9.18 4.29
CA PHE A 208 5.08 -8.56 2.97
C PHE A 208 6.40 -8.92 2.30
N GLY A 209 7.50 -8.97 3.06
CA GLY A 209 8.78 -9.41 2.52
C GLY A 209 8.74 -10.87 2.05
N ALA A 210 7.99 -11.73 2.73
CA ALA A 210 7.84 -13.15 2.34
C ALA A 210 7.03 -13.36 1.04
N ALA A 211 6.38 -12.32 0.53
CA ALA A 211 5.75 -12.30 -0.79
C ALA A 211 6.72 -11.90 -1.91
N ILE A 212 7.94 -11.42 -1.60
CA ILE A 212 8.89 -10.90 -2.58
C ILE A 212 9.96 -11.94 -2.88
N ASN A 213 10.22 -12.14 -4.18
CA ASN A 213 11.44 -12.78 -4.65
C ASN A 213 12.34 -11.72 -5.28
N LEU A 214 13.50 -11.45 -4.66
CA LEU A 214 14.43 -10.43 -5.11
C LEU A 214 15.09 -10.79 -6.45
N LYS A 215 15.32 -12.08 -6.74
CA LYS A 215 15.80 -12.50 -8.07
C LYS A 215 14.80 -12.08 -9.14
N THR A 216 13.52 -12.41 -8.93
CA THR A 216 12.43 -11.98 -9.81
C THR A 216 12.31 -10.47 -9.90
N ALA A 217 12.44 -9.74 -8.80
CA ALA A 217 12.41 -8.28 -8.83
C ALA A 217 13.57 -7.69 -9.65
N PHE A 218 14.79 -8.21 -9.50
CA PHE A 218 15.95 -7.71 -10.24
C PHE A 218 15.94 -8.12 -11.72
N HIS A 219 15.22 -9.18 -12.11
CA HIS A 219 15.00 -9.52 -13.52
C HIS A 219 14.31 -8.40 -14.31
N ALA A 220 13.47 -7.57 -13.67
CA ALA A 220 12.83 -6.41 -14.29
C ALA A 220 13.84 -5.36 -14.77
N GLY A 221 15.03 -5.32 -14.17
CA GLY A 221 16.13 -4.44 -14.52
C GLY A 221 15.69 -2.98 -14.70
N LEU A 222 16.11 -2.38 -15.81
CA LEU A 222 15.83 -0.98 -16.12
C LEU A 222 14.34 -0.70 -16.36
N ARG A 223 13.58 -1.68 -16.88
CA ARG A 223 12.15 -1.52 -17.16
C ARG A 223 11.35 -1.32 -15.89
N GLY A 224 11.67 -2.06 -14.82
CA GLY A 224 11.00 -1.88 -13.54
C GLY A 224 11.33 -0.53 -12.88
N ILE A 225 12.54 0.00 -13.09
CA ILE A 225 12.89 1.36 -12.66
C ILE A 225 12.03 2.39 -13.42
N VAL A 226 11.90 2.24 -14.74
CA VAL A 226 11.08 3.15 -15.56
C VAL A 226 9.61 3.09 -15.14
N LEU A 227 9.04 1.89 -14.95
CA LEU A 227 7.68 1.75 -14.43
C LEU A 227 7.52 2.43 -13.07
N SER A 228 8.49 2.29 -12.17
CA SER A 228 8.48 2.95 -10.87
C SER A 228 8.43 4.47 -10.97
N ILE A 229 9.24 5.05 -11.86
CA ILE A 229 9.27 6.49 -12.10
C ILE A 229 7.91 6.95 -12.63
N ILE A 230 7.34 6.25 -13.60
CA ILE A 230 6.04 6.61 -14.19
C ILE A 230 4.93 6.55 -13.14
N VAL A 231 4.87 5.46 -12.37
CA VAL A 231 3.88 5.29 -11.30
C VAL A 231 4.01 6.38 -10.25
N LEU A 232 5.24 6.73 -9.85
CA LEU A 232 5.49 7.82 -8.91
C LEU A 232 5.09 9.17 -9.51
N LEU A 233 5.44 9.48 -10.74
CA LEU A 233 5.08 10.76 -11.37
C LEU A 233 3.56 10.94 -11.43
N ILE A 234 2.83 9.91 -11.84
CA ILE A 234 1.37 9.94 -11.91
C ILE A 234 0.78 10.12 -10.50
N ASN A 235 1.15 9.26 -9.54
CA ASN A 235 0.58 9.33 -8.20
C ASN A 235 1.00 10.62 -7.47
N LEU A 236 2.24 11.10 -7.62
CA LEU A 236 2.70 12.33 -7.00
C LEU A 236 2.00 13.57 -7.60
N LEU A 237 1.70 13.55 -8.90
CA LEU A 237 0.92 14.61 -9.51
C LEU A 237 -0.48 14.67 -8.89
N PHE A 238 -1.21 13.55 -8.89
CA PHE A 238 -2.62 13.54 -8.50
C PHE A 238 -2.84 13.47 -6.99
N MET A 239 -2.15 12.60 -6.27
CA MET A 239 -2.34 12.38 -4.83
C MET A 239 -1.56 13.38 -3.98
N TYR A 240 -0.29 13.64 -4.31
CA TYR A 240 0.54 14.57 -3.54
C TYR A 240 0.27 16.03 -3.90
N LEU A 241 0.45 16.41 -5.17
CA LEU A 241 0.35 17.81 -5.57
C LEU A 241 -1.12 18.28 -5.61
N LEU A 242 -1.97 17.62 -6.41
CA LEU A 242 -3.34 18.09 -6.61
C LEU A 242 -4.24 17.85 -5.38
N ALA A 243 -4.33 16.61 -4.90
CA ALA A 243 -5.20 16.28 -3.76
C ALA A 243 -4.68 16.87 -2.44
N ASP A 244 -3.48 16.47 -2.00
CA ASP A 244 -2.98 16.83 -0.66
C ASP A 244 -2.55 18.31 -0.57
N LYS A 245 -1.70 18.81 -1.48
CA LYS A 245 -1.17 20.19 -1.42
C LYS A 245 -2.15 21.25 -1.91
N VAL A 246 -2.78 21.08 -3.08
CA VAL A 246 -3.58 22.14 -3.71
C VAL A 246 -5.00 22.18 -3.15
N ILE A 247 -5.71 21.05 -3.15
CA ILE A 247 -7.14 21.00 -2.78
C ILE A 247 -7.31 20.96 -1.26
N LEU A 248 -6.63 20.02 -0.60
CA LEU A 248 -6.76 19.82 0.84
C LEU A 248 -5.85 20.74 1.67
N LYS A 249 -4.89 21.42 1.02
CA LYS A 249 -3.97 22.39 1.62
C LYS A 249 -3.20 21.82 2.83
N ARG A 250 -2.84 20.56 2.75
CA ARG A 250 -2.14 19.82 3.79
C ARG A 250 -0.61 19.89 3.60
N PRO A 251 0.17 19.41 4.58
CA PRO A 251 1.64 19.47 4.51
C PRO A 251 2.24 18.74 3.31
N GLY A 252 1.60 17.67 2.81
CA GLY A 252 2.06 16.90 1.66
C GLY A 252 2.50 15.46 2.00
N TRP A 253 2.77 15.15 3.26
CA TRP A 253 3.28 13.82 3.60
C TRP A 253 2.20 12.73 3.40
N PHE A 254 0.92 13.08 3.51
CA PHE A 254 -0.20 12.15 3.40
C PHE A 254 -0.33 11.67 1.94
N GLY A 255 -0.43 12.60 1.01
CA GLY A 255 -0.53 12.32 -0.42
C GLY A 255 0.70 11.58 -0.94
N ALA A 256 1.90 12.00 -0.51
CA ALA A 256 3.14 11.28 -0.84
C ALA A 256 3.15 9.85 -0.27
N GLY A 257 2.61 9.64 0.94
CA GLY A 257 2.51 8.32 1.57
C GLY A 257 1.59 7.35 0.83
N LEU A 258 0.60 7.87 0.08
CA LEU A 258 -0.30 7.07 -0.76
C LEU A 258 0.28 6.71 -2.13
N CYS A 259 1.44 7.24 -2.50
CA CYS A 259 2.02 7.06 -3.84
C CYS A 259 2.79 5.75 -4.03
N ALA A 260 3.07 5.01 -2.96
CA ALA A 260 3.76 3.72 -3.04
C ALA A 260 2.79 2.61 -3.41
N THR A 261 3.15 1.76 -4.39
CA THR A 261 2.38 0.53 -4.68
C THR A 261 2.73 -0.57 -3.68
N THR A 262 2.02 -1.70 -3.70
CA THR A 262 2.23 -2.83 -2.76
C THR A 262 2.50 -4.14 -3.47
N GLY A 263 3.17 -5.08 -2.80
CA GLY A 263 3.42 -6.43 -3.30
C GLY A 263 2.15 -7.23 -3.61
N VAL A 264 0.99 -6.85 -3.04
CA VAL A 264 -0.31 -7.46 -3.38
C VAL A 264 -0.66 -7.26 -4.87
N ALA A 265 -0.15 -6.20 -5.50
CA ALA A 265 -0.36 -5.94 -6.92
C ALA A 265 0.21 -7.06 -7.81
N CYS A 266 1.22 -7.81 -7.35
CA CYS A 266 1.81 -8.92 -8.10
C CYS A 266 0.85 -10.11 -8.32
N VAL A 267 -0.26 -10.19 -7.59
CA VAL A 267 -1.29 -11.23 -7.82
C VAL A 267 -2.20 -10.86 -8.99
N ASP A 268 -2.32 -9.56 -9.26
CA ASP A 268 -3.29 -8.99 -10.18
C ASP A 268 -3.11 -9.41 -11.65
N PRO A 269 -1.89 -9.53 -12.22
CA PRO A 269 -1.70 -9.99 -13.60
C PRO A 269 -2.38 -11.33 -13.88
N SER A 270 -2.31 -12.27 -12.94
CA SER A 270 -2.94 -13.59 -13.08
C SER A 270 -4.46 -13.50 -13.06
N LEU A 271 -5.03 -12.60 -12.25
CA LEU A 271 -6.47 -12.37 -12.18
C LEU A 271 -6.98 -11.66 -13.43
N MET A 272 -6.23 -10.69 -13.95
CA MET A 272 -6.54 -10.01 -15.21
C MET A 272 -6.47 -10.95 -16.42
N ALA A 273 -5.57 -11.93 -16.40
CA ALA A 273 -5.41 -12.91 -17.47
C ALA A 273 -6.46 -14.04 -17.40
N ALA A 274 -7.23 -14.12 -16.31
CA ALA A 274 -8.25 -15.14 -16.14
C ALA A 274 -9.28 -15.06 -17.26
N GLY A 275 -9.56 -16.20 -17.89
CA GLY A 275 -10.52 -16.29 -19.00
C GLY A 275 -9.93 -16.08 -20.40
N ASN A 276 -8.63 -15.79 -20.53
CA ASN A 276 -7.96 -15.78 -21.85
C ASN A 276 -6.51 -16.29 -21.75
N GLU A 277 -6.28 -17.51 -22.23
CA GLU A 277 -4.97 -18.17 -22.20
C GLU A 277 -3.87 -17.41 -22.96
N ALA A 278 -4.24 -16.61 -23.98
CA ALA A 278 -3.28 -15.80 -24.72
C ALA A 278 -2.58 -14.76 -23.81
N TYR A 279 -3.19 -14.39 -22.69
CA TYR A 279 -2.63 -13.44 -21.74
C TYR A 279 -1.67 -14.05 -20.72
N ALA A 280 -1.59 -15.38 -20.63
CA ALA A 280 -0.69 -16.07 -19.70
C ALA A 280 0.78 -15.67 -19.92
N ALA A 281 1.17 -15.34 -21.16
CA ALA A 281 2.52 -14.94 -21.51
C ALA A 281 2.98 -13.61 -20.85
N TYR A 282 2.06 -12.72 -20.47
CA TYR A 282 2.41 -11.44 -19.83
C TYR A 282 2.69 -11.55 -18.34
N ILE A 283 2.19 -12.61 -17.68
CA ILE A 283 2.19 -12.74 -16.23
C ILE A 283 3.62 -12.68 -15.65
N PRO A 284 4.59 -13.47 -16.12
CA PRO A 284 5.91 -13.53 -15.46
C PRO A 284 6.65 -12.18 -15.47
N GLU A 285 6.64 -11.49 -16.62
CA GLU A 285 7.28 -10.18 -16.76
C GLU A 285 6.53 -9.11 -15.93
N ALA A 286 5.19 -9.11 -15.95
CA ALA A 286 4.40 -8.16 -15.18
C ALA A 286 4.64 -8.30 -13.67
N VAL A 287 4.69 -9.54 -13.16
CA VAL A 287 5.02 -9.83 -11.75
C VAL A 287 6.41 -9.33 -11.38
N SER A 288 7.39 -9.52 -12.27
CA SER A 288 8.76 -9.02 -12.08
C SER A 288 8.81 -7.49 -11.99
N LEU A 289 8.15 -6.79 -12.93
CA LEU A 289 8.06 -5.33 -12.96
C LEU A 289 7.37 -4.77 -11.71
N LEU A 290 6.26 -5.37 -11.29
CA LEU A 290 5.49 -4.97 -10.11
C LEU A 290 6.29 -5.16 -8.82
N ALA A 291 7.04 -6.27 -8.70
CA ALA A 291 7.88 -6.52 -7.52
C ALA A 291 8.96 -5.45 -7.35
N LEU A 292 9.65 -5.06 -8.43
CA LEU A 292 10.65 -3.99 -8.37
C LEU A 292 9.99 -2.62 -8.13
N THR A 293 8.84 -2.39 -8.75
CA THR A 293 8.06 -1.15 -8.59
C THR A 293 7.64 -0.91 -7.15
N PHE A 294 7.11 -1.95 -6.50
CA PHE A 294 6.79 -1.92 -5.07
C PHE A 294 8.00 -1.53 -4.21
N LEU A 295 9.16 -2.17 -4.42
CA LEU A 295 10.37 -1.88 -3.64
C LEU A 295 10.81 -0.43 -3.80
N ILE A 296 10.93 0.04 -5.04
CA ILE A 296 11.41 1.40 -5.34
C ILE A 296 10.44 2.45 -4.81
N THR A 297 9.14 2.31 -5.12
CA THR A 297 8.15 3.29 -4.69
C THR A 297 7.99 3.34 -3.17
N THR A 298 8.08 2.20 -2.48
CA THR A 298 8.05 2.14 -1.01
C THR A 298 9.20 2.91 -0.38
N LEU A 299 10.42 2.71 -0.87
CA LEU A 299 11.61 3.40 -0.35
C LEU A 299 11.55 4.91 -0.64
N ILE A 300 11.20 5.29 -1.87
CA ILE A 300 11.12 6.70 -2.26
C ILE A 300 10.05 7.44 -1.44
N CYS A 301 8.83 6.88 -1.32
CA CYS A 301 7.77 7.52 -0.55
C CYS A 301 8.13 7.64 0.94
N ALA A 302 8.76 6.62 1.54
CA ALA A 302 9.23 6.69 2.93
C ALA A 302 10.21 7.87 3.16
N VAL A 303 11.17 8.04 2.26
CA VAL A 303 12.14 9.14 2.32
C VAL A 303 11.48 10.49 2.06
N MET A 304 10.63 10.58 1.04
CA MET A 304 9.90 11.81 0.70
C MET A 304 9.04 12.30 1.86
N CYS A 305 8.25 11.42 2.48
CA CYS A 305 7.42 11.79 3.62
C CYS A 305 8.25 12.30 4.80
N ARG A 306 9.41 11.67 5.09
CA ARG A 306 10.34 12.19 6.11
C ARG A 306 10.81 13.61 5.79
N VAL A 307 11.23 13.86 4.54
CA VAL A 307 11.71 15.18 4.11
C VAL A 307 10.61 16.23 4.21
N ILE A 308 9.40 15.92 3.70
CA ILE A 308 8.24 16.80 3.74
C ILE A 308 7.84 17.13 5.19
N SER A 309 7.75 16.11 6.04
CA SER A 309 7.39 16.28 7.45
C SER A 309 8.43 17.11 8.21
N ASN A 310 9.72 16.86 7.99
CA ASN A 310 10.78 17.64 8.62
C ASN A 310 10.79 19.11 8.17
N LYS A 311 10.53 19.37 6.89
CA LYS A 311 10.42 20.73 6.35
C LYS A 311 9.23 21.46 6.96
N SER A 312 8.07 20.81 7.00
CA SER A 312 6.83 21.40 7.54
C SER A 312 6.96 21.75 9.03
N LYS A 313 7.66 20.91 9.82
CA LYS A 313 7.94 21.20 11.23
C LYS A 313 8.83 22.45 11.41
N LYS A 314 9.89 22.57 10.61
CA LYS A 314 10.78 23.74 10.64
C LYS A 314 10.05 25.03 10.25
N GLU A 315 9.18 24.97 9.25
CA GLU A 315 8.37 26.13 8.83
C GLU A 315 7.38 26.56 9.93
N ALA A 316 6.77 25.60 10.64
CA ALA A 316 5.89 25.90 11.77
C ALA A 316 6.66 26.50 12.97
N GLU A 317 7.86 26.01 13.26
CA GLU A 317 8.74 26.57 14.30
C GLU A 317 9.22 27.99 13.98
N GLN A 318 9.42 28.32 12.70
CA GLN A 318 9.83 29.66 12.26
C GLN A 318 8.67 30.67 12.21
N ALA A 319 7.43 30.19 12.17
CA ALA A 319 6.23 31.02 12.13
C ALA A 319 5.61 31.28 13.53
N SER A 320 6.12 30.62 14.57
CA SER A 320 5.73 30.79 15.98
C SER A 320 6.68 31.72 16.73
#